data_AF-A0A5U0NTC4-F1
#
_entry.id   AF-A0A5U0NTC4-F1
#
_cell.length_a   1.000
_cell.length_b   1.000
_cell.length_c   1.000
_cell.angle_alpha   90.00
_cell.angle_beta   90.00
_cell.angle_gamma   90.00
#
_symmetry.space_group_name_H-M   'P 1'
#
loop_
_entity.id
_entity.type
_entity.pdbx_description
1 polymer ?
#
loop_
_entity_poly.entity_id
_entity_poly.type
_entity_poly.pdbx_seq_one_letter_code
_entity_poly.pdbx_strand_id
1 'polypeptide(L)' 'MAVKFIVNVKAGDNGDFGFDFEIDDSQQNDARERTVVEYLAGTCLVALQKISSNGDIAAD' A
#
# COMPACT_ATOMS: atom_id res chain seq x y z
N MET A 1 9.96 -16.43 -4.04
CA MET A 1 8.93 -15.56 -4.64
C MET A 1 8.76 -14.38 -3.70
N ALA A 2 9.10 -13.18 -4.13
CA ALA A 2 9.06 -11.99 -3.30
C ALA A 2 8.19 -10.95 -3.99
N VAL A 3 7.11 -10.54 -3.33
CA VAL A 3 6.27 -9.42 -3.77
C VAL A 3 6.82 -8.18 -3.10
N LYS A 4 7.21 -7.19 -3.90
CA LYS A 4 7.71 -5.93 -3.37
C LYS A 4 6.61 -4.88 -3.50
N PHE A 5 6.17 -4.42 -2.34
CA PHE A 5 5.26 -3.30 -2.21
C PHE A 5 6.07 -2.05 -1.91
N ILE A 6 5.82 -0.98 -2.66
CA ILE A 6 6.41 0.33 -2.41
C ILE A 6 5.29 1.20 -1.89
N VAL A 7 5.40 1.63 -0.63
CA VAL A 7 4.44 2.53 0.01
C VAL A 7 5.12 3.88 0.18
N ASN A 8 4.68 4.87 -0.57
CA ASN A 8 5.16 6.24 -0.42
C ASN A 8 4.21 6.98 0.53
N VAL A 9 4.72 7.38 1.68
CA VAL A 9 3.97 8.16 2.68
C VAL A 9 4.23 9.63 2.42
N LYS A 10 3.17 10.41 2.27
CA LYS A 10 3.21 11.86 2.07
C LYS A 10 2.53 12.53 3.25
N ALA A 11 3.26 13.41 3.94
CA ALA A 11 2.63 14.31 4.90
C ALA A 11 1.85 15.38 4.14
N GLY A 12 0.58 15.56 4.47
CA GLY A 12 -0.27 16.63 3.99
C GLY A 12 -0.17 17.87 4.90
N ASP A 13 -0.56 19.02 4.36
CA ASP A 13 -0.39 20.32 5.03
C ASP A 13 -1.22 20.48 6.32
N ASN A 14 -2.21 19.61 6.55
CA ASN A 14 -3.12 19.65 7.70
C ASN A 14 -2.81 18.60 8.77
N GLY A 15 -1.64 17.95 8.71
CA GLY A 15 -1.31 16.83 9.62
C GLY A 15 -1.89 15.48 9.18
N ASP A 16 -2.56 15.43 8.03
CA ASP A 16 -3.02 14.20 7.40
C ASP A 16 -1.87 13.46 6.72
N PHE A 17 -1.94 12.13 6.64
CA PHE A 17 -1.00 11.32 5.85
C PHE A 17 -1.69 10.74 4.62
N GLY A 18 -1.14 11.05 3.44
CA GLY A 18 -1.45 10.39 2.17
C GLY A 18 -0.54 9.19 1.93
N PHE A 19 -1.07 8.17 1.25
CA PHE A 19 -0.34 6.95 0.92
C PHE A 19 -0.48 6.67 -0.58
N ASP A 20 0.62 6.67 -1.32
CA ASP A 20 0.65 6.08 -2.65
C ASP A 20 1.18 4.65 -2.56
N PHE A 21 0.51 3.74 -3.24
CA PHE A 21 0.82 2.32 -3.20
C PHE A 21 1.18 1.82 -4.60
N GLU A 22 2.38 1.30 -4.75
CA GLU A 22 2.88 0.72 -5.98
C GLU A 22 3.26 -0.75 -5.78
N ILE A 23 2.96 -1.57 -6.79
CA ILE A 23 3.36 -2.97 -6.85
C ILE A 23 4.50 -3.07 -7.84
N ASP A 24 5.65 -3.55 -7.40
CA ASP A 24 6.76 -3.92 -8.28
C ASP A 24 6.51 -5.34 -8.79
N ASP A 25 5.91 -5.45 -9.99
CA ASP A 25 5.60 -6.69 -10.68
C ASP A 25 6.72 -7.14 -11.64
N SER A 26 7.90 -6.50 -11.59
CA SER A 26 9.02 -6.74 -12.52
C SER A 26 9.56 -8.17 -12.51
N GLN A 27 9.25 -8.95 -11.47
CA GLN A 27 9.64 -10.36 -11.34
C GLN A 27 8.46 -11.33 -11.49
N GLN A 28 7.26 -10.85 -11.84
CA GLN A 28 6.07 -11.69 -12.01
C GLN A 28 5.88 -12.07 -13.48
N ASN A 29 6.04 -13.36 -13.76
CA ASN A 29 5.93 -13.90 -15.11
C ASN A 29 4.67 -14.77 -15.30
N ASP A 30 3.98 -15.14 -14.22
CA ASP A 30 2.79 -16.00 -14.25
C ASP A 30 1.50 -15.21 -13.96
N ALA A 31 0.45 -15.48 -14.73
CA ALA A 31 -0.83 -14.78 -14.62
C ALA A 31 -1.57 -15.05 -13.30
N ARG A 32 -1.41 -16.24 -12.70
CA ARG A 32 -2.01 -16.57 -11.40
C ARG A 32 -1.26 -15.89 -10.26
N GLU A 33 0.06 -15.78 -10.37
CA GLU A 33 0.87 -15.04 -9.41
C GLU A 33 0.47 -13.56 -9.37
N ARG A 34 0.22 -12.96 -10.55
CA ARG A 34 -0.29 -11.59 -10.67
C ARG A 34 -1.63 -11.40 -9.95
N THR A 35 -2.60 -12.31 -10.13
CA THR A 35 -3.90 -12.22 -9.45
C THR A 35 -3.76 -12.26 -7.93
N VAL A 36 -2.89 -13.12 -7.39
CA VAL A 36 -2.64 -13.21 -5.95
C VAL A 36 -2.02 -11.91 -5.42
N VAL A 37 -1.10 -11.32 -6.17
CA VAL A 37 -0.44 -10.07 -5.78
C VAL A 37 -1.39 -8.89 -5.82
N GLU A 38 -2.21 -8.77 -6.85
CA GLU A 38 -3.23 -7.71 -6.95
C GLU A 38 -4.22 -7.79 -5.79
N TYR A 39 -4.63 -9.01 -5.39
CA TYR A 39 -5.49 -9.21 -4.21
C TYR A 39 -4.81 -8.76 -2.89
N LEU A 40 -3.54 -9.15 -2.69
CA LEU A 40 -2.76 -8.74 -1.52
C LEU A 40 -2.58 -7.22 -1.47
N ALA A 41 -2.25 -6.60 -2.60
CA ALA A 41 -2.09 -5.16 -2.73
C ALA A 41 -3.38 -4.39 -2.39
N GLY A 42 -4.52 -4.83 -2.93
CA GLY A 42 -5.82 -4.22 -2.63
C GLY A 42 -6.17 -4.30 -1.14
N THR A 43 -5.88 -5.45 -0.50
CA THR A 43 -6.10 -5.63 0.95
C THR A 43 -5.21 -4.71 1.78
N CYS A 44 -3.92 -4.58 1.40
CA CYS A 44 -2.98 -3.67 2.06
C CYS A 44 -3.40 -2.19 1.90
N LEU A 45 -3.82 -1.77 0.70
CA LEU A 45 -4.28 -0.41 0.44
C LEU A 45 -5.48 -0.06 1.33
N VAL A 46 -6.47 -0.95 1.43
CA VAL A 46 -7.64 -0.74 2.31
C VAL A 46 -7.23 -0.65 3.77
N ALA A 47 -6.26 -1.46 4.23
CA ALA A 47 -5.77 -1.39 5.59
C ALA A 47 -5.05 -0.05 5.88
N LEU A 48 -4.20 0.42 4.97
CA LEU A 48 -3.51 1.70 5.09
C LEU A 48 -4.48 2.89 5.07
N GLN A 49 -5.51 2.84 4.22
CA GLN A 49 -6.57 3.85 4.20
C GLN A 49 -7.35 3.89 5.52
N LYS A 50 -7.60 2.74 6.16
CA LYS A 50 -8.25 2.69 7.48
C LYS A 50 -7.37 3.29 8.58
N ILE A 51 -6.06 3.03 8.54
CA ILE A 51 -5.10 3.61 9.49
C ILE A 51 -5.07 5.14 9.33
N SER A 52 -5.03 5.64 8.08
CA SER A 52 -5.16 7.07 7.76
C SER A 52 -6.47 7.66 8.29
N SER A 53 -7.62 7.03 7.99
CA SER A 53 -8.94 7.57 8.37
C SER A 53 -9.22 7.58 9.87
N ASN A 54 -8.58 6.68 10.62
CA ASN A 54 -8.77 6.58 12.07
C ASN A 54 -7.83 7.51 12.86
N GLY A 55 -6.93 8.25 12.19
CA GLY A 55 -5.98 9.14 12.86
C GLY A 55 -4.98 8.41 13.76
N ASP A 56 -4.81 7.10 13.60
CA ASP A 56 -3.97 6.25 14.45
C ASP A 56 -2.50 6.22 13.99
N ILE A 57 -2.13 7.20 13.17
CA ILE A 57 -0.73 7.49 12.82
C ILE A 57 -0.31 8.53 13.84
N ALA A 58 0.11 8.05 15.01
CA ALA A 58 0.52 8.88 16.14
C ALA A 58 1.46 10.01 15.66
N ALA A 59 0.92 11.24 15.67
CA ALA A 59 1.71 12.45 15.65
C ALA A 59 2.32 12.62 17.05
N ASP A 60 3.59 12.25 17.20
CA ASP A 60 4.47 12.70 18.29
C ASP A 60 5.38 13.82 17.75
#